data_AF-A0A2N6JWC4-F1
#
_entry.id   AF-A0A2N6JWC4-F1
#
_cell.length_a   1.000
_cell.length_b   1.000
_cell.length_c   1.000
_cell.angle_alpha   90.00
_cell.angle_beta   90.00
_cell.angle_gamma   90.00
#
_symmetry.space_group_name_H-M   'P 1'
#
loop_
_entity.id
_entity.type
_entity.pdbx_description
1 polymer ?
#
loop_
_entity_poly.entity_id
_entity_poly.type
_entity_poly.pdbx_seq_one_letter_code
_entity_poly.pdbx_strand_id
1 'polypeptide(L)'
;MDEVVKKVAALGLPGVILVITMAATGLTGAAAITAALAFLGGPAGMLGGIAVLGLTGLITDALAKVSLEDFLTAIYCQRRQNEPHGKLLEEIESLSLFDGDMKDRLKTTVTDGCGCATVVHSNTTDDATEAIAILENVPGMTRAHHRDFKSSHPMMRLRDGTVVRTWKNLLGVDHVFLGDRNDRMIYGGFVGWIHSEGLNQALTRIRRDLT
;
A
#
# COMPACT_ATOMS: atom_id res chain seq x y z
N MET A 1 14.96 -17.95 -35.33
CA MET A 1 14.91 -16.79 -34.41
C MET A 1 13.78 -16.93 -33.39
N ASP A 2 12.77 -17.75 -33.68
CA ASP A 2 11.54 -17.88 -32.88
C ASP A 2 11.78 -18.47 -31.48
N GLU A 3 12.77 -19.37 -31.33
CA GLU A 3 13.03 -20.05 -30.06
C GLU A 3 13.56 -19.09 -28.98
N VAL A 4 14.46 -18.16 -29.34
CA VAL A 4 15.02 -17.19 -28.41
C VAL A 4 13.98 -16.16 -28.02
N VAL A 5 13.19 -15.68 -28.98
CA VAL A 5 12.09 -14.73 -28.74
C VAL A 5 11.03 -15.34 -27.83
N LYS A 6 10.67 -16.61 -28.04
CA LYS A 6 9.70 -17.33 -27.20
C LYS A 6 10.19 -17.51 -25.76
N LYS A 7 11.48 -17.77 -25.57
CA LYS A 7 12.11 -17.89 -24.23
C LYS A 7 12.22 -16.54 -23.51
N VAL A 8 12.54 -15.47 -24.23
CA VAL A 8 12.58 -14.11 -23.67
C VAL A 8 11.17 -13.63 -23.33
N ALA A 9 10.17 -13.91 -24.19
CA ALA A 9 8.77 -13.59 -23.91
C ALA A 9 8.23 -14.35 -22.69
N ALA A 10 8.66 -15.60 -22.47
CA ALA A 10 8.31 -16.37 -21.28
C ALA A 10 8.91 -15.81 -19.98
N LEU A 11 9.99 -15.01 -20.07
CA LEU A 11 10.62 -14.33 -18.93
C LEU A 11 10.04 -12.94 -18.64
N GLY A 12 9.16 -12.41 -19.51
CA GLY A 12 8.50 -11.12 -19.32
C GLY A 12 9.44 -9.92 -19.30
N LEU A 13 9.09 -8.90 -18.49
CA LEU A 13 9.86 -7.66 -18.32
C LEU A 13 11.34 -7.90 -17.95
N PRO A 14 11.69 -8.81 -17.01
CA PRO A 14 13.08 -9.17 -16.76
C PRO A 14 13.85 -9.65 -18.00
N GLY A 15 13.20 -10.41 -18.88
CA GLY A 15 13.80 -10.89 -20.12
C GLY A 15 14.12 -9.74 -21.08
N VAL A 16 13.23 -8.76 -21.19
CA VAL A 16 13.42 -7.58 -22.04
C VAL A 16 14.57 -6.71 -21.53
N ILE A 17 14.63 -6.46 -20.22
CA ILE A 17 15.72 -5.69 -19.58
C ILE A 17 17.07 -6.35 -19.81
N LEU A 18 17.14 -7.68 -19.69
CA LEU A 18 18.36 -8.45 -19.96
C LEU A 18 18.80 -8.32 -21.43
N VAL A 19 17.88 -8.39 -22.40
CA VAL A 19 18.22 -8.26 -23.82
C VAL A 19 18.73 -6.86 -24.17
N ILE A 20 18.10 -5.81 -23.63
CA ILE A 20 18.53 -4.42 -23.83
C ILE A 20 19.94 -4.20 -23.25
N THR A 21 20.19 -4.71 -22.05
CA THR A 21 21.52 -4.59 -21.41
C THR A 21 22.59 -5.40 -22.13
N MET A 22 22.28 -6.61 -22.61
CA MET A 22 23.20 -7.38 -23.46
C MET A 22 23.57 -6.60 -24.73
N ALA A 23 22.59 -5.96 -25.38
CA ALA A 23 22.83 -5.14 -26.56
C ALA A 23 23.77 -3.95 -26.29
N ALA A 24 23.70 -3.36 -25.08
CA ALA A 24 24.58 -2.26 -24.69
C ALA A 24 26.05 -2.69 -24.45
N THR A 25 26.29 -3.97 -24.13
CA THR A 25 27.66 -4.46 -23.83
C THR A 25 28.50 -4.80 -25.06
N GLY A 26 27.89 -4.91 -26.26
CA GLY A 26 28.59 -5.27 -27.50
C GLY A 26 29.17 -6.69 -27.54
N LEU A 27 28.90 -7.51 -26.53
CA LEU A 27 29.33 -8.90 -26.41
C LEU A 27 28.25 -9.83 -26.97
N THR A 28 28.63 -11.07 -27.33
CA THR A 28 27.68 -12.08 -27.84
C THR A 28 27.79 -13.41 -27.08
N GLY A 29 26.68 -14.16 -27.03
CA GLY A 29 26.65 -15.48 -26.40
C GLY A 29 26.74 -15.42 -24.87
N ALA A 30 27.42 -16.39 -24.25
CA ALA A 30 27.50 -16.50 -22.79
C ALA A 30 28.17 -15.28 -22.13
N ALA A 31 29.16 -14.67 -22.80
CA ALA A 31 29.87 -13.49 -22.31
C ALA A 31 28.96 -12.24 -22.22
N ALA A 32 27.96 -12.15 -23.09
CA ALA A 32 26.99 -11.07 -23.06
C ALA A 32 26.06 -11.18 -21.85
N ILE A 33 25.66 -12.40 -21.49
CA ILE A 33 24.78 -12.65 -20.33
C ILE A 33 25.53 -12.32 -19.04
N THR A 34 26.78 -12.77 -18.90
CA THR A 34 27.58 -12.50 -17.71
C THR A 34 27.90 -11.02 -17.56
N ALA A 35 28.25 -10.33 -18.65
CA ALA A 35 28.50 -8.90 -18.64
C ALA A 35 27.24 -8.09 -18.35
N ALA A 36 26.10 -8.44 -18.94
CA ALA A 36 24.82 -7.77 -18.68
C ALA A 36 24.36 -7.98 -17.22
N LEU A 37 24.50 -9.19 -16.68
CA LEU A 37 24.19 -9.46 -15.27
C LEU A 37 25.15 -8.73 -14.33
N ALA A 38 26.45 -8.69 -14.64
CA ALA A 38 27.41 -7.94 -13.85
C ALA A 38 27.15 -6.42 -13.93
N PHE A 39 26.76 -5.93 -15.10
CA PHE A 39 26.40 -4.53 -15.32
C PHE A 39 25.14 -4.15 -14.53
N LEU A 40 24.10 -4.99 -14.56
CA LEU A 40 22.88 -4.81 -13.77
C LEU A 40 23.11 -4.94 -12.27
N GLY A 41 24.04 -5.81 -11.85
CA GLY A 41 24.39 -6.03 -10.45
C GLY A 41 25.42 -5.05 -9.86
N GLY A 42 26.04 -4.21 -10.69
CA GLY A 42 27.06 -3.25 -10.29
C GLY A 42 28.22 -3.91 -9.52
N PRO A 43 28.67 -3.34 -8.38
CA PRO A 43 29.84 -3.86 -7.65
C PRO A 43 29.63 -5.27 -7.05
N ALA A 44 28.38 -5.72 -6.91
CA ALA A 44 28.05 -7.08 -6.50
C ALA A 44 28.17 -8.10 -7.67
N GLY A 45 28.46 -7.62 -8.88
CA GLY A 45 28.68 -8.43 -10.07
C GLY A 45 27.46 -9.27 -10.44
N MET A 46 27.71 -10.45 -11.02
CA MET A 46 26.68 -11.32 -11.57
C MET A 46 25.60 -11.73 -10.55
N LEU A 47 25.99 -11.94 -9.28
CA LEU A 47 25.04 -12.28 -8.22
C LEU A 47 24.02 -11.15 -7.97
N GLY A 48 24.49 -9.89 -8.02
CA GLY A 48 23.62 -8.72 -7.95
C GLY A 48 22.63 -8.68 -9.10
N GLY A 49 23.08 -8.94 -10.33
CA GLY A 49 22.20 -8.93 -11.51
C GLY A 49 21.12 -10.00 -11.45
N ILE A 50 21.46 -11.21 -10.99
CA ILE A 50 20.48 -12.29 -10.80
C ILE A 50 19.47 -11.91 -9.72
N ALA A 51 19.92 -11.35 -8.60
CA ALA A 51 19.03 -10.89 -7.54
C ALA A 51 18.07 -9.79 -8.03
N VAL A 52 18.59 -8.80 -8.77
CA VAL A 52 17.80 -7.69 -9.35
C VAL A 52 16.76 -8.21 -10.35
N LEU A 53 17.14 -9.09 -11.27
CA LEU A 53 16.19 -9.65 -12.24
C LEU A 53 15.18 -10.59 -11.59
N GLY A 54 15.60 -11.38 -10.59
CA GLY A 54 14.71 -12.23 -9.80
C GLY A 54 13.69 -11.43 -9.01
N LEU A 55 14.12 -10.35 -8.35
CA LEU A 55 13.24 -9.39 -7.67
C LEU A 55 12.29 -8.72 -8.67
N THR A 56 12.78 -8.26 -9.82
CA THR A 56 11.96 -7.63 -10.85
C THR A 56 10.89 -8.61 -11.39
N GLY A 57 11.22 -9.89 -11.53
CA GLY A 57 10.28 -10.95 -11.92
C GLY A 57 9.25 -11.30 -10.86
N LEU A 58 9.59 -11.19 -9.58
CA LEU A 58 8.67 -11.40 -8.46
C LEU A 58 7.75 -10.20 -8.21
N ILE A 59 8.27 -8.99 -8.44
CA ILE A 59 7.56 -7.74 -8.23
C ILE A 59 6.61 -7.46 -9.41
N THR A 60 6.76 -8.11 -10.57
CA THR A 60 5.89 -7.86 -11.74
C THR A 60 4.44 -8.28 -11.50
N ASP A 61 4.19 -9.38 -10.80
CA ASP A 61 2.82 -9.78 -10.40
C ASP A 61 2.20 -8.85 -9.34
N ALA A 62 3.03 -8.12 -8.60
CA ALA A 62 2.61 -7.12 -7.61
C ALA A 62 2.40 -5.72 -8.23
N LEU A 63 3.27 -5.29 -9.15
CA LEU A 63 3.18 -4.03 -9.88
C LEU A 63 2.10 -4.04 -10.97
N ALA A 64 1.74 -5.19 -11.54
CA ALA A 64 0.64 -5.28 -12.50
C ALA A 64 -0.74 -4.92 -11.88
N LYS A 65 -0.83 -4.84 -10.55
CA LYS A 65 -2.04 -4.45 -9.81
C LYS A 65 -1.95 -3.09 -9.10
N VAL A 66 -0.78 -2.46 -9.07
CA VAL A 66 -0.50 -1.29 -8.23
C VAL A 66 0.19 -0.22 -9.06
N SER A 67 -0.44 0.93 -9.20
CA SER A 67 0.09 2.10 -9.91
C SER A 67 1.39 2.60 -9.26
N LEU A 68 2.32 3.15 -10.05
CA LEU A 68 3.63 3.64 -9.60
C LEU A 68 3.53 4.60 -8.39
N GLU A 69 2.46 5.38 -8.33
CA GLU A 69 2.16 6.31 -7.24
C GLU A 69 1.94 5.60 -5.89
N ASP A 70 1.19 4.49 -5.87
CA ASP A 70 0.89 3.73 -4.66
C ASP A 70 2.14 3.00 -4.15
N PHE A 71 2.98 2.52 -5.08
CA PHE A 71 4.25 1.88 -4.76
C PHE A 71 5.26 2.86 -4.15
N LEU A 72 5.41 4.04 -4.77
CA LEU A 72 6.25 5.11 -4.23
C LEU A 72 5.74 5.56 -2.86
N THR A 73 4.43 5.76 -2.73
CA THR A 73 3.80 6.14 -1.45
C THR A 73 4.09 5.11 -0.35
N ALA A 74 3.99 3.82 -0.65
CA ALA A 74 4.30 2.75 0.31
C ALA A 74 5.77 2.75 0.75
N ILE A 75 6.71 2.96 -0.18
CA ILE A 75 8.15 3.01 0.14
C ILE A 75 8.49 4.23 1.01
N TYR A 76 7.98 5.42 0.64
CA TYR A 76 8.25 6.64 1.40
C TYR A 76 7.56 6.62 2.77
N CYS A 77 6.40 5.97 2.90
CA CYS A 77 5.78 5.74 4.20
C CYS A 77 6.56 4.77 5.10
N GLN A 78 7.18 3.75 4.51
CA GLN A 78 8.05 2.85 5.26
C GLN A 78 9.33 3.56 5.73
N ARG A 79 9.95 4.39 4.89
CA ARG A 79 11.17 5.14 5.24
C ARG A 79 10.93 6.22 6.28
N ARG A 80 9.74 6.80 6.35
CA ARG A 80 9.35 7.75 7.40
C ARG A 80 9.51 7.18 8.82
N GLN A 81 9.41 5.87 8.99
CA GLN A 81 9.59 5.25 10.32
C GLN A 81 11.04 5.25 10.80
N ASN A 82 12.02 5.39 9.89
CA ASN A 82 13.44 5.26 10.18
C ASN A 82 14.23 6.57 9.97
N GLU A 83 13.65 7.59 9.32
CA GLU A 83 14.36 8.83 8.97
C GLU A 83 13.56 10.11 9.30
N PRO A 84 14.24 11.20 9.70
CA PRO A 84 13.61 12.46 10.07
C PRO A 84 13.10 13.26 8.85
N HIS A 85 11.93 13.86 9.02
CA HIS A 85 11.09 14.53 8.02
C HIS A 85 11.79 15.50 7.05
N GLY A 86 12.81 16.24 7.49
CA GLY A 86 13.48 17.26 6.66
C GLY A 86 14.29 16.69 5.50
N LYS A 87 14.92 15.51 5.67
CA LYS A 87 15.75 14.87 4.64
C LYS A 87 14.93 14.28 3.49
N LEU A 88 13.77 13.68 3.82
CA LEU A 88 12.87 13.08 2.83
C LEU A 88 12.26 14.16 1.90
N LEU A 89 11.96 15.35 2.45
CA LEU A 89 11.41 16.47 1.69
C LEU A 89 12.41 17.07 0.70
N GLU A 90 13.68 17.22 1.08
CA GLU A 90 14.74 17.65 0.17
C GLU A 90 14.97 16.65 -0.96
N GLU A 91 14.93 15.34 -0.67
CA GLU A 91 15.10 14.30 -1.69
C GLU A 91 13.97 14.32 -2.72
N ILE A 92 12.72 14.47 -2.26
CA ILE A 92 11.53 14.59 -3.13
C ILE A 92 11.62 15.84 -4.02
N GLU A 93 12.10 16.96 -3.47
CA GLU A 93 12.28 18.20 -4.21
C GLU A 93 13.40 18.07 -5.27
N SER A 94 14.46 17.30 -4.97
CA SER A 94 15.59 17.05 -5.87
C SER A 94 15.31 16.09 -7.04
N LEU A 95 14.22 15.30 -6.98
CA LEU A 95 13.88 14.34 -8.04
C LEU A 95 13.40 15.06 -9.31
N SER A 96 14.29 15.29 -10.26
CA SER A 96 14.03 16.00 -11.52
C SER A 96 13.23 15.21 -12.57
N LEU A 97 12.85 13.96 -12.27
CA LEU A 97 12.16 13.05 -13.20
C LEU A 97 10.62 13.09 -13.09
N PHE A 98 10.04 13.78 -12.11
CA PHE A 98 8.59 13.80 -11.84
C PHE A 98 8.01 15.21 -11.99
N ASP A 99 6.84 15.32 -12.62
CA ASP A 99 6.09 16.57 -12.80
C ASP A 99 5.66 17.19 -11.46
N GLY A 100 5.48 18.52 -11.44
CA GLY A 100 5.22 19.29 -10.21
C GLY A 100 4.01 18.82 -9.40
N ASP A 101 2.98 18.32 -10.07
CA ASP A 101 1.77 17.79 -9.44
C ASP A 101 2.04 16.50 -8.62
N MET A 102 2.87 15.59 -9.14
CA MET A 102 3.28 14.38 -8.42
C MET A 102 4.13 14.70 -7.18
N LYS A 103 4.99 15.72 -7.27
CA LYS A 103 5.81 16.16 -6.14
C LYS A 103 4.97 16.76 -5.02
N ASP A 104 4.01 17.61 -5.35
CA ASP A 104 3.12 18.22 -4.36
C ASP A 104 2.27 17.17 -3.66
N ARG A 105 1.72 16.19 -4.40
CA ARG A 105 0.98 15.07 -3.82
C ARG A 105 1.83 14.23 -2.85
N LEU A 106 3.09 13.93 -3.20
CA LEU A 106 4.00 13.21 -2.31
C LEU A 106 4.33 14.02 -1.06
N LYS A 107 4.57 15.33 -1.22
CA LYS A 107 4.89 16.26 -0.13
C LYS A 107 3.75 16.31 0.88
N THR A 108 2.51 16.43 0.42
CA THR A 108 1.32 16.39 1.27
C THR A 108 1.22 15.07 2.05
N THR A 109 1.37 13.92 1.40
CA THR A 109 1.31 12.61 2.06
C THR A 109 2.41 12.37 3.11
N VAL A 110 3.61 12.91 2.89
CA VAL A 110 4.72 12.82 3.85
C VAL A 110 4.59 13.82 5.01
N THR A 111 4.00 15.00 4.75
CA THR A 111 3.86 16.09 5.73
C THR A 111 2.66 15.88 6.66
N ASP A 112 1.51 15.44 6.14
CA ASP A 112 0.32 15.08 6.93
C ASP A 112 0.52 13.81 7.77
N GLY A 113 1.59 13.10 7.44
CA GLY A 113 1.97 11.86 8.04
C GLY A 113 1.16 10.69 7.51
N CYS A 114 1.86 9.60 7.17
CA CYS A 114 1.31 8.29 6.87
C CYS A 114 0.32 7.79 7.95
N GLY A 115 -0.91 8.28 7.89
CA GLY A 115 -2.10 7.46 7.90
C GLY A 115 -2.41 7.10 6.45
N CYS A 116 -2.78 5.86 6.21
CA CYS A 116 -3.29 5.35 4.93
C CYS A 116 -4.65 5.99 4.57
N ALA A 117 -4.74 7.31 4.57
CA ALA A 117 -5.97 8.09 4.50
C ALA A 117 -5.86 9.22 3.47
N THR A 118 -5.21 9.01 2.33
CA THR A 118 -5.30 9.94 1.19
C THR A 118 -5.34 9.22 -0.15
N VAL A 119 -6.18 8.19 -0.24
CA VAL A 119 -6.88 7.85 -1.50
C VAL A 119 -8.37 7.65 -1.18
N VAL A 120 -9.01 8.58 -0.46
CA VAL A 120 -10.48 8.65 -0.39
C VAL A 120 -10.93 10.11 -0.19
N HIS A 121 -10.72 10.96 -1.20
CA HIS A 121 -11.59 12.13 -1.37
C HIS A 121 -12.33 12.00 -2.68
N SER A 122 -13.39 11.19 -2.65
CA SER A 122 -14.58 11.43 -3.49
C SER A 122 -15.87 10.82 -2.95
N ASN A 123 -15.88 10.04 -1.85
CA ASN A 123 -17.12 9.41 -1.37
C ASN A 123 -17.22 9.17 0.16
N THR A 124 -16.36 9.76 1.01
CA THR A 124 -16.60 9.70 2.46
C THR A 124 -17.63 10.76 2.81
N THR A 125 -18.86 10.32 2.98
CA THR A 125 -20.02 11.10 3.40
C THR A 125 -19.88 11.58 4.85
N ASP A 126 -20.56 12.68 5.20
CA ASP A 126 -20.45 13.31 6.52
C ASP A 126 -20.72 12.31 7.66
N ASP A 127 -21.68 11.40 7.48
CA ASP A 127 -22.03 10.36 8.44
C ASP A 127 -20.88 9.37 8.73
N ALA A 128 -20.10 8.98 7.72
CA ALA A 128 -18.94 8.11 7.90
C ALA A 128 -17.82 8.82 8.69
N THR A 129 -17.60 10.10 8.43
CA THR A 129 -16.60 10.90 9.15
C THR A 129 -17.02 11.08 10.62
N GLU A 130 -18.29 11.33 10.88
CA GLU A 130 -18.84 11.42 12.23
C GLU A 130 -18.73 10.07 12.98
N ALA A 131 -19.03 8.95 12.30
CA ALA A 131 -18.84 7.63 12.88
C ALA A 131 -17.37 7.36 13.26
N ILE A 132 -16.40 7.76 12.41
CA ILE A 132 -14.97 7.65 12.72
C ILE A 132 -14.63 8.45 13.97
N ALA A 133 -15.09 9.71 14.05
CA ALA A 133 -14.83 10.56 15.20
C ALA A 133 -15.40 9.97 16.51
N ILE A 134 -16.58 9.34 16.45
CA ILE A 134 -17.16 8.65 17.61
C ILE A 134 -16.30 7.44 18.02
N LEU A 135 -15.80 6.66 17.06
CA LEU A 135 -14.97 5.48 17.32
C LEU A 135 -13.57 5.85 17.84
N GLU A 136 -12.91 6.87 17.29
CA GLU A 136 -11.58 7.29 17.73
C GLU A 136 -11.57 7.88 19.15
N ASN A 137 -12.72 8.38 19.63
CA ASN A 137 -12.88 8.84 21.01
C ASN A 137 -13.07 7.70 22.03
N VAL A 138 -13.19 6.44 21.59
CA VAL A 138 -13.29 5.30 22.52
C VAL A 138 -11.93 5.05 23.17
N PRO A 139 -11.84 5.02 24.52
CA PRO A 139 -10.59 4.70 25.20
C PRO A 139 -10.03 3.35 24.76
N GLY A 140 -8.73 3.31 24.46
CA GLY A 140 -8.05 2.08 24.01
C GLY A 140 -8.32 1.69 22.56
N MET A 141 -8.89 2.58 21.75
CA MET A 141 -9.04 2.38 20.32
C MET A 141 -7.68 2.31 19.62
N THR A 142 -7.40 1.17 18.98
CA THR A 142 -6.18 0.93 18.21
C THR A 142 -6.54 0.64 16.76
N ARG A 143 -5.76 1.17 15.80
CA ARG A 143 -6.01 0.97 14.36
C ARG A 143 -5.89 -0.51 13.99
N ALA A 144 -6.90 -1.04 13.30
CA ALA A 144 -6.91 -2.41 12.80
C ALA A 144 -6.36 -2.49 11.38
N HIS A 145 -5.81 -3.65 11.02
CA HIS A 145 -5.25 -3.87 9.68
C HIS A 145 -6.34 -4.22 8.68
N HIS A 146 -6.19 -3.81 7.41
CA HIS A 146 -7.15 -4.09 6.35
C HIS A 146 -7.46 -5.59 6.13
N ARG A 147 -6.53 -6.48 6.53
CA ARG A 147 -6.71 -7.92 6.39
C ARG A 147 -7.87 -8.46 7.24
N ASP A 148 -8.12 -7.81 8.38
CA ASP A 148 -9.11 -8.25 9.36
C ASP A 148 -10.53 -7.84 8.93
N PHE A 149 -10.64 -6.90 7.98
CA PHE A 149 -11.90 -6.47 7.37
C PHE A 149 -12.67 -7.63 6.73
N LYS A 150 -11.97 -8.55 6.05
CA LYS A 150 -12.59 -9.72 5.38
C LYS A 150 -13.30 -10.67 6.34
N SER A 151 -12.85 -10.71 7.60
CA SER A 151 -13.43 -11.55 8.65
C SER A 151 -14.62 -10.90 9.35
N SER A 152 -14.86 -9.61 9.09
CA SER A 152 -15.91 -8.84 9.75
C SER A 152 -17.29 -9.07 9.15
N HIS A 153 -18.31 -9.01 10.00
CA HIS A 153 -19.70 -9.20 9.62
C HIS A 153 -20.44 -7.86 9.68
N PRO A 154 -21.30 -7.56 8.70
CA PRO A 154 -22.07 -6.32 8.71
C PRO A 154 -23.07 -6.31 9.88
N MET A 155 -23.04 -5.25 10.68
CA MET A 155 -23.89 -5.07 11.86
C MET A 155 -25.01 -4.06 11.61
N MET A 156 -24.73 -2.98 10.88
CA MET A 156 -25.70 -1.95 10.49
C MET A 156 -25.21 -1.18 9.26
N ARG A 157 -26.11 -0.42 8.63
CA ARG A 157 -25.79 0.51 7.56
C ARG A 157 -26.19 1.92 7.99
N LEU A 158 -25.33 2.89 7.76
CA LEU A 158 -25.60 4.31 8.01
C LEU A 158 -26.45 4.89 6.85
N ARG A 159 -27.00 6.10 7.04
CA ARG A 159 -27.88 6.76 6.05
C ARG A 159 -27.19 7.00 4.71
N ASP A 160 -25.87 7.19 4.75
CA ASP A 160 -25.03 7.39 3.58
C ASP A 160 -24.69 6.11 2.78
N GLY A 161 -25.07 4.94 3.31
CA GLY A 161 -24.79 3.64 2.74
C GLY A 161 -23.49 2.98 3.25
N THR A 162 -22.75 3.63 4.13
CA THR A 162 -21.60 3.07 4.85
C THR A 162 -22.06 1.91 5.73
N VAL A 163 -21.33 0.80 5.68
CA VAL A 163 -21.62 -0.41 6.43
C VAL A 163 -20.70 -0.49 7.64
N VAL A 164 -21.29 -0.45 8.83
CA VAL A 164 -20.56 -0.74 10.06
C VAL A 164 -20.48 -2.26 10.21
N ARG A 165 -19.27 -2.77 10.33
CA ARG A 165 -18.97 -4.20 10.47
C ARG A 165 -18.28 -4.44 11.79
N THR A 166 -18.56 -5.57 12.42
CA THR A 166 -17.89 -5.98 13.66
C THR A 166 -17.29 -7.36 13.49
N TRP A 167 -16.21 -7.59 14.23
CA TRP A 167 -15.54 -8.89 14.29
C TRP A 167 -15.01 -9.12 15.68
N LYS A 168 -15.15 -10.35 16.16
CA LYS A 168 -14.48 -10.79 17.37
C LYS A 168 -13.47 -11.85 16.96
N ASN A 169 -12.19 -11.58 17.20
CA ASN A 169 -11.14 -12.50 16.81
C ASN A 169 -11.14 -13.76 17.68
N LEU A 170 -10.28 -14.73 17.38
CA LEU A 170 -10.17 -15.99 18.14
C LEU A 170 -9.80 -15.78 19.62
N LEU A 171 -9.20 -14.64 19.95
CA LEU A 171 -8.84 -14.23 21.31
C LEU A 171 -9.95 -13.42 21.99
N GLY A 172 -11.11 -13.24 21.36
CA GLY A 172 -12.23 -12.51 21.95
C GLY A 172 -12.07 -10.97 21.96
N VAL A 173 -11.14 -10.41 21.19
CA VAL A 173 -10.93 -8.95 21.08
C VAL A 173 -11.91 -8.36 20.07
N ASP A 174 -12.62 -7.31 20.47
CA ASP A 174 -13.64 -6.66 19.66
C ASP A 174 -13.01 -5.70 18.63
N HIS A 175 -13.34 -5.92 17.36
CA HIS A 175 -12.94 -5.11 16.23
C HIS A 175 -14.20 -4.49 15.59
N VAL A 176 -14.01 -3.27 15.10
CA VAL A 176 -14.99 -2.50 14.36
C VAL A 176 -14.37 -2.03 13.05
N PHE A 177 -15.17 -2.07 11.98
CA PHE A 177 -14.78 -1.57 10.68
C PHE A 177 -15.91 -0.77 10.06
N LEU A 178 -15.57 0.19 9.22
CA LEU A 178 -16.50 0.91 8.35
C LEU A 178 -16.15 0.58 6.90
N GLY A 179 -17.13 0.18 6.11
CA GLY A 179 -16.99 -0.09 4.68
C GLY A 179 -17.89 0.81 3.85
N ASP A 180 -17.42 1.27 2.70
CA ASP A 180 -18.23 2.00 1.71
C ASP A 180 -19.26 1.07 1.04
N ARG A 181 -20.20 1.64 0.27
CA ARG A 181 -21.15 0.95 -0.60
C ARG A 181 -20.51 -0.06 -1.56
N ASN A 182 -19.24 0.15 -1.91
CA ASN A 182 -18.43 -0.75 -2.74
C ASN A 182 -17.67 -1.83 -1.94
N ASP A 183 -17.99 -2.03 -0.66
CA ASP A 183 -17.33 -2.96 0.26
C ASP A 183 -15.81 -2.70 0.42
N ARG A 184 -15.41 -1.42 0.26
CA ARG A 184 -14.05 -0.95 0.53
C ARG A 184 -13.95 -0.45 1.96
N MET A 185 -12.95 -0.89 2.70
CA MET A 185 -12.73 -0.43 4.08
C MET A 185 -12.36 1.05 4.10
N ILE A 186 -13.16 1.85 4.81
CA ILE A 186 -12.93 3.27 5.11
C ILE A 186 -12.15 3.39 6.41
N TYR A 187 -12.54 2.62 7.44
CA TYR A 187 -11.95 2.66 8.77
C TYR A 187 -11.88 1.26 9.39
N GLY A 188 -10.89 1.03 10.25
CA GLY A 188 -10.75 -0.19 11.03
C GLY A 188 -10.10 0.11 12.38
N GLY A 189 -10.71 -0.38 13.44
CA GLY A 189 -10.23 -0.21 14.81
C GLY A 189 -10.55 -1.43 15.68
N PHE A 190 -9.83 -1.59 16.77
CA PHE A 190 -10.10 -2.61 17.78
C PHE A 190 -9.83 -2.08 19.16
N VAL A 191 -10.49 -2.68 20.15
CA VAL A 191 -10.32 -2.34 21.56
C VAL A 191 -9.99 -3.59 22.37
N GLY A 192 -9.15 -3.43 23.39
CA GLY A 192 -8.90 -4.50 24.37
C GLY A 192 -10.14 -4.80 25.22
N TRP A 193 -10.17 -5.95 25.89
CA TRP A 193 -11.34 -6.44 26.66
C TRP A 193 -11.88 -5.44 27.69
N ILE A 194 -11.00 -4.64 28.31
CA ILE A 194 -11.38 -3.63 29.31
C ILE A 194 -12.26 -2.52 28.71
N HIS A 195 -12.18 -2.31 27.39
CA HIS A 195 -12.87 -1.25 26.67
C HIS A 195 -13.99 -1.76 25.75
N SER A 196 -14.30 -3.07 25.78
CA SER A 196 -15.38 -3.67 24.98
C SER A 196 -16.74 -2.99 25.25
N GLU A 197 -17.01 -2.62 26.50
CA GLU A 197 -18.24 -1.90 26.85
C GLU A 197 -18.28 -0.49 26.23
N GLY A 198 -17.17 0.24 26.28
CA GLY A 198 -17.04 1.56 25.66
C GLY A 198 -17.25 1.52 24.15
N LEU A 199 -16.73 0.49 23.47
CA LEU A 199 -16.99 0.28 22.04
C LEU A 199 -18.47 -0.03 21.77
N ASN A 200 -19.12 -0.85 22.58
CA ASN A 200 -20.54 -1.14 22.42
C ASN A 200 -21.42 0.10 22.63
N GLN A 201 -21.06 0.97 23.57
CA GLN A 201 -21.74 2.26 23.77
C GLN A 201 -21.56 3.18 22.55
N ALA A 202 -20.35 3.25 21.99
CA ALA A 202 -20.08 4.01 20.77
C ALA A 202 -20.88 3.48 19.56
N LEU A 203 -20.94 2.16 19.38
CA LEU A 203 -21.75 1.53 18.32
C LEU A 203 -23.24 1.80 18.50
N THR A 204 -23.74 1.80 19.75
CA THR A 204 -25.13 2.15 20.06
C THR A 204 -25.44 3.60 19.74
N ARG A 205 -24.49 4.50 20.02
CA ARG A 205 -24.59 5.92 19.68
C ARG A 205 -24.62 6.14 18.17
N ILE A 206 -23.71 5.50 17.43
CA ILE A 206 -23.67 5.53 15.95
C ILE A 206 -24.99 5.02 15.38
N ARG A 207 -25.53 3.92 15.91
CA ARG A 207 -26.84 3.41 15.48
C ARG A 207 -27.98 4.39 15.70
N ARG A 208 -27.95 5.16 16.79
CA ARG A 208 -29.02 6.11 17.13
C ARG A 208 -28.94 7.39 16.30
N ASP A 209 -27.72 7.88 16.06
CA ASP A 209 -27.49 9.21 15.51
C ASP A 209 -27.33 9.18 13.97
N LEU A 210 -26.87 8.06 13.39
CA LEU A 210 -26.40 7.95 12.00
C LEU A 210 -27.07 6.83 11.17
N THR A 211 -28.02 6.09 11.74
CA THR A 211 -28.85 5.09 11.01
C THR A 211 -30.26 5.63 10.86
#